data_AF-A0A1G7TPU7-F1
#
_entry.id   AF-A0A1G7TPU7-F1
#
_cell.length_a   1.000
_cell.length_b   1.000
_cell.length_c   1.000
_cell.angle_alpha   90.00
_cell.angle_beta   90.00
_cell.angle_gamma   90.00
#
_symmetry.space_group_name_H-M   'P 1'
#
loop_
_entity.id
_entity.type
_entity.pdbx_description
1 polymer ?
#
loop_
_entity_poly.entity_id
_entity_poly.type
_entity_poly.pdbx_seq_one_letter_code
_entity_poly.pdbx_strand_id
1 'polypeptide(L)'
;MYNYIIAAHGGADYSQSTDVLPSVTVAFYQPFGVTMDNQVGLDLQSAIANPEHPNAANVIHHNREKARWMGHQQGHSFPPGLNLSGEARTFKSGIVCANTHEVVMSLPPTTLITLSYAIRLIRSHADQTFTPGCSVLVHCLFCL
;
A
#
# COMPACT_ATOMS: atom_id res chain seq x y z
N MET A 1 4.15 11.43 9.71
CA MET A 1 3.91 10.64 8.48
C MET A 1 2.87 9.60 8.83
N TYR A 2 1.80 9.48 8.05
CA TYR A 2 0.70 8.55 8.32
C TYR A 2 0.78 7.33 7.39
N ASN A 3 0.69 6.15 7.99
CA ASN A 3 0.89 4.86 7.34
C ASN A 3 -0.46 4.27 6.91
N TYR A 4 -0.51 3.79 5.68
CA TYR A 4 -1.64 3.06 5.12
C TYR A 4 -1.15 1.74 4.55
N ILE A 5 -1.94 0.69 4.70
CA ILE A 5 -1.63 -0.63 4.17
C ILE A 5 -2.61 -0.93 3.04
N ILE A 6 -2.08 -1.30 1.88
CA ILE A 6 -2.85 -1.92 0.81
C ILE A 6 -2.56 -3.42 0.86
N ALA A 7 -3.58 -4.17 1.25
CA ALA A 7 -3.57 -5.63 1.20
C ALA A 7 -4.45 -6.07 0.02
N ALA A 8 -3.88 -6.15 -1.18
CA ALA A 8 -4.59 -6.55 -2.39
C ALA A 8 -3.63 -7.19 -3.38
N HIS A 9 -4.10 -8.12 -4.20
CA HIS A 9 -3.31 -8.72 -5.27
C HIS A 9 -3.10 -7.71 -6.38
N GLY A 10 -1.84 -7.47 -6.74
CA GLY A 10 -1.48 -6.60 -7.85
C GLY A 10 -1.22 -7.36 -9.15
N GLY A 11 -1.65 -6.77 -10.26
CA GLY A 11 -1.25 -7.15 -11.61
C GLY A 11 -0.70 -5.93 -12.35
N ALA A 12 0.49 -6.09 -12.94
CA ALA A 12 1.10 -5.03 -13.74
C ALA A 12 0.37 -4.83 -15.07
N ASP A 13 0.05 -3.57 -15.39
CA ASP A 13 -0.41 -3.11 -16.69
C ASP A 13 0.60 -2.10 -17.26
N TYR A 14 1.45 -2.58 -18.16
CA TYR A 14 2.50 -1.78 -18.81
C TYR A 14 1.98 -0.77 -19.83
N SER A 15 0.68 -0.82 -20.18
CA SER A 15 0.05 0.20 -21.02
C SER A 15 -0.39 1.44 -20.22
N GLN A 16 -0.34 1.35 -18.89
CA GLN A 16 -0.70 2.41 -17.96
C GLN A 16 0.47 2.77 -17.06
N SER A 17 0.32 3.88 -16.33
CA SER A 17 1.27 4.33 -15.31
C SER A 17 0.52 4.66 -14.02
N THR A 18 1.18 4.44 -12.89
CA THR A 18 0.66 4.78 -11.58
C THR A 18 0.88 6.27 -11.29
N ASP A 19 -0.19 7.00 -11.01
CA ASP A 19 -0.14 8.41 -10.59
C ASP A 19 0.06 8.48 -9.07
N VAL A 20 1.25 8.90 -8.64
CA VAL A 20 1.58 9.04 -7.22
C VAL A 20 1.52 10.52 -6.85
N LEU A 21 0.49 10.85 -6.08
CA LEU A 21 0.19 12.24 -5.69
C LEU A 21 1.29 12.85 -4.80
N PRO A 22 1.43 14.19 -4.80
CA PRO A 22 2.28 14.89 -3.84
C PRO A 22 2.01 14.45 -2.40
N SER A 23 3.06 14.40 -1.58
CA SER A 23 3.01 13.96 -0.18
C SER A 23 2.66 12.50 0.02
N VAL A 24 2.58 11.70 -1.05
CA VAL A 24 2.43 10.25 -0.97
C VAL A 24 3.75 9.57 -1.37
N THR A 25 4.19 8.65 -0.53
CA THR A 25 5.23 7.68 -0.87
C THR A 25 4.62 6.28 -0.87
N VAL A 26 4.87 5.50 -1.91
CA VAL A 26 4.47 4.10 -1.99
C VAL A 26 5.71 3.25 -1.76
N ALA A 27 5.66 2.32 -0.81
CA ALA A 27 6.72 1.38 -0.50
C ALA A 27 6.29 -0.04 -0.90
N PHE A 28 7.20 -0.71 -1.60
CA PHE A 28 7.05 -2.11 -2.02
C PHE A 28 8.09 -2.96 -1.30
N TYR A 29 7.66 -4.14 -0.88
CA TYR A 29 8.44 -5.05 -0.03
C TYR A 29 8.98 -6.26 -0.79
N GLN A 30 8.65 -6.36 -2.08
CA GLN A 30 9.23 -7.27 -3.04
C GLN A 30 9.71 -6.49 -4.27
N PRO A 31 10.67 -7.02 -5.04
CA PRO A 31 10.95 -6.52 -6.39
C PRO A 31 9.69 -6.57 -7.28
N PHE A 32 9.59 -5.67 -8.26
CA PHE A 32 8.50 -5.70 -9.23
C PHE A 32 8.43 -7.04 -9.97
N GLY A 33 7.24 -7.63 -10.07
CA GLY A 33 7.00 -8.92 -10.72
C GLY A 33 7.38 -10.15 -9.87
N VAL A 34 7.66 -9.95 -8.58
CA VAL A 34 7.92 -11.04 -7.62
C VAL A 34 6.82 -11.07 -6.58
N THR A 35 6.16 -12.22 -6.46
CA THR A 35 5.10 -12.42 -5.47
C THR A 35 5.67 -12.47 -4.06
N MET A 36 4.89 -11.96 -3.10
CA MET A 36 5.20 -12.06 -1.68
C MET A 36 4.61 -13.35 -1.10
N ASP A 37 5.35 -14.04 -0.24
CA ASP A 37 4.79 -15.11 0.58
C ASP A 37 3.74 -14.56 1.57
N ASN A 38 2.61 -15.26 1.70
CA ASN A 38 1.50 -14.82 2.54
C ASN A 38 1.91 -14.60 4.00
N GLN A 39 2.75 -15.47 4.56
CA GLN A 39 3.20 -15.33 5.95
C GLN A 39 4.03 -14.05 6.13
N VAL A 40 4.92 -13.77 5.18
CA VAL A 40 5.74 -12.54 5.18
C VAL A 40 4.84 -11.30 5.12
N GLY A 41 3.82 -11.32 4.27
CA GLY A 41 2.89 -10.19 4.16
C GLY A 41 2.02 -10.00 5.40
N LEU A 42 1.56 -11.07 6.02
CA LEU A 42 0.80 -11.01 7.28
C LEU A 42 1.67 -10.51 8.45
N ASP A 43 2.93 -10.94 8.52
CA ASP A 43 3.88 -10.50 9.54
C ASP A 43 4.16 -8.99 9.37
N LEU A 44 4.42 -8.55 8.13
CA LEU A 44 4.60 -7.14 7.80
C LEU A 44 3.35 -6.31 8.13
N GLN A 45 2.17 -6.76 7.73
CA GLN A 45 0.91 -6.08 8.02
C GLN A 45 0.73 -5.89 9.53
N SER A 46 0.99 -6.93 10.31
CA SER A 46 0.86 -6.90 11.77
C SER A 46 1.90 -5.96 12.40
N ALA A 47 3.15 -6.01 11.94
CA ALA A 47 4.22 -5.14 12.44
C ALA A 47 3.98 -3.66 12.11
N ILE A 48 3.43 -3.35 10.93
CA ILE A 48 3.11 -1.98 10.51
C ILE A 48 1.89 -1.45 11.27
N ALA A 49 0.86 -2.28 11.48
CA ALA A 49 -0.35 -1.90 12.21
C ALA A 49 -0.13 -1.79 13.73
N ASN A 50 0.87 -2.50 14.27
CA ASN A 50 1.22 -2.46 15.69
C ASN A 50 2.74 -2.27 15.89
N PRO A 51 3.26 -1.05 15.66
CA PRO A 51 4.69 -0.78 15.73
C PRO A 51 5.28 -0.87 17.16
N GLU A 52 4.44 -0.84 18.20
CA GLU A 52 4.86 -0.96 19.59
C GLU A 52 5.10 -2.42 20.02
N HIS A 53 4.67 -3.39 19.21
CA HIS A 53 4.90 -4.80 19.51
C HIS A 53 6.41 -5.10 19.53
N PRO A 54 6.94 -5.85 20.52
CA PRO A 54 8.38 -6.07 20.68
C PRO A 54 9.09 -6.62 19.43
N ASN A 55 8.38 -7.44 18.63
CA ASN A 55 8.92 -8.00 17.39
C ASN A 55 8.74 -7.12 16.15
N ALA A 56 7.95 -6.04 16.19
CA ALA A 56 7.60 -5.27 15.01
C ALA A 56 8.83 -4.66 14.32
N ALA A 57 9.71 -4.02 15.10
CA ALA A 57 10.96 -3.45 14.59
C ALA A 57 11.84 -4.52 13.90
N ASN A 58 11.90 -5.72 14.48
CA ASN A 58 12.66 -6.83 13.92
C ASN A 58 12.07 -7.31 12.58
N VAL A 59 10.75 -7.46 12.49
CA VAL A 59 10.05 -7.87 11.27
C VAL A 59 10.25 -6.86 10.15
N ILE A 60 10.10 -5.56 10.43
CA ILE A 60 10.30 -4.47 9.47
C ILE A 60 11.75 -4.43 8.99
N HIS A 61 12.71 -4.62 9.90
CA HIS A 61 14.13 -4.65 9.54
C HIS A 61 14.48 -5.82 8.62
N HIS A 62 13.99 -7.03 8.93
CA HIS A 62 14.22 -8.22 8.11
C HIS A 62 13.55 -8.10 6.74
N ASN A 63 12.35 -7.53 6.70
CA ASN A 63 11.55 -7.36 5.50
C ASN A 63 11.51 -5.87 5.08
N ARG A 64 12.69 -5.25 4.92
CA ARG A 64 12.80 -3.84 4.51
C ARG A 64 12.24 -3.61 3.10
N GLU A 65 11.81 -2.38 2.80
CA GLU A 65 11.36 -2.04 1.46
C GLU A 65 12.44 -2.32 0.39
N LYS A 66 12.00 -2.75 -0.79
CA LYS A 66 12.86 -3.08 -1.94
C LYS A 66 12.74 -2.03 -3.05
N ALA A 67 11.60 -1.37 -3.14
CA ALA A 67 11.36 -0.30 -4.10
C ALA A 67 10.41 0.76 -3.51
N ARG A 68 10.50 1.99 -4.00
CA ARG A 68 9.61 3.09 -3.61
C ARG A 68 9.26 3.96 -4.81
N TRP A 69 8.03 4.47 -4.81
CA TRP A 69 7.60 5.57 -5.69
C TRP A 69 7.25 6.79 -4.84
N MET A 70 7.79 7.96 -5.22
CA MET A 70 7.65 9.19 -4.45
C MET A 70 6.92 10.26 -5.27
N GLY A 71 5.74 10.66 -4.83
CA GLY A 71 4.90 11.61 -5.56
C GLY A 71 5.36 13.06 -5.54
N HIS A 72 6.53 13.39 -4.96
CA HIS A 72 7.11 14.74 -5.04
C HIS A 72 8.18 14.89 -6.13
N GLN A 73 8.56 13.82 -6.82
CA GLN A 73 9.54 13.89 -7.90
C GLN A 73 8.88 14.40 -9.19
N GLN A 74 9.60 15.19 -10.01
CA GLN A 74 9.07 15.70 -11.29
C GLN A 74 8.61 14.54 -12.19
N GLY A 75 7.39 14.63 -12.74
CA GLY A 75 6.83 13.61 -13.63
C GLY A 75 6.14 12.44 -12.90
N HIS A 76 5.22 12.75 -11.99
CA HIS A 76 4.46 11.92 -11.01
C HIS A 76 3.78 10.61 -11.49
N SER A 77 4.07 10.15 -12.70
CA SER A 77 3.55 8.92 -13.30
C SER A 77 4.64 7.86 -13.40
N PHE A 78 4.46 6.75 -12.70
CA PHE A 78 5.45 5.66 -12.58
C PHE A 78 4.93 4.39 -13.28
N PRO A 79 5.55 3.91 -14.36
CA PRO A 79 5.16 2.66 -14.99
C PRO A 79 5.65 1.44 -14.17
N PRO A 80 4.91 0.31 -14.16
CA PRO A 80 3.60 0.12 -14.78
C PRO A 80 2.45 0.69 -13.92
N GLY A 81 1.27 0.79 -14.50
CA GLY A 81 0.02 0.83 -13.74
C GLY A 81 -0.13 -0.48 -12.97
N LEU A 82 -0.66 -0.42 -11.75
CA LEU A 82 -0.96 -1.62 -10.97
C LEU A 82 -2.47 -1.75 -10.80
N ASN A 83 -3.01 -2.86 -11.27
CA ASN A 83 -4.39 -3.26 -11.02
C ASN A 83 -4.46 -4.05 -9.72
N LEU A 84 -5.28 -3.61 -8.78
CA LEU A 84 -5.46 -4.19 -7.46
C LEU A 84 -6.80 -4.91 -7.40
N SER A 85 -6.76 -6.18 -6.98
CA SER A 85 -7.93 -7.04 -6.86
C SER A 85 -8.02 -7.68 -5.47
N GLY A 86 -9.24 -7.98 -5.04
CA GLY A 86 -9.48 -8.65 -3.77
C GLY A 86 -9.23 -10.15 -3.83
N GLU A 87 -8.88 -10.76 -2.69
CA GLU A 87 -8.80 -12.21 -2.52
C GLU A 87 -10.03 -12.75 -1.78
N ALA A 88 -10.50 -13.92 -2.19
CA ALA A 88 -11.67 -14.56 -1.58
C ALA A 88 -11.34 -15.49 -0.40
N ARG A 89 -10.10 -15.94 -0.27
CA ARG A 89 -9.79 -17.16 0.50
C ARG A 89 -8.85 -16.95 1.68
N THR A 90 -7.82 -16.12 1.53
CA THR A 90 -6.65 -16.20 2.40
C THR A 90 -6.54 -15.03 3.38
N PHE A 91 -6.94 -13.83 2.96
CA PHE A 91 -7.03 -12.66 3.84
C PHE A 91 -8.09 -11.68 3.33
N LYS A 92 -8.55 -10.78 4.21
CA LYS A 92 -9.46 -9.70 3.81
C LYS A 92 -8.67 -8.65 3.04
N SER A 93 -8.97 -8.50 1.76
CA SER A 93 -8.32 -7.47 0.94
C SER A 93 -8.94 -6.10 1.13
N GLY A 94 -8.12 -5.06 1.08
CA GLY A 94 -8.56 -3.69 1.27
C GLY A 94 -7.44 -2.70 1.54
N ILE A 95 -7.87 -1.52 1.95
CA ILE A 95 -7.04 -0.38 2.32
C ILE A 95 -7.35 -0.03 3.78
N VAL A 96 -6.31 0.01 4.60
CA VAL A 96 -6.43 0.29 6.04
C VAL A 96 -5.51 1.44 6.43
N CYS A 97 -5.98 2.36 7.26
CA CYS A 97 -5.14 3.33 7.93
C CYS A 97 -4.48 2.68 9.15
N ALA A 98 -3.18 2.43 9.10
CA ALA A 98 -2.47 1.74 10.17
C ALA A 98 -2.41 2.56 11.47
N ASN A 99 -2.52 3.90 11.37
CA ASN A 99 -2.52 4.79 12.54
C ASN A 99 -3.83 4.76 13.33
N THR A 100 -4.98 4.56 12.67
CA THR A 100 -6.31 4.61 13.31
C THR A 100 -7.00 3.24 13.33
N HIS A 101 -6.41 2.24 12.69
CA HIS A 101 -6.99 0.91 12.42
C HIS A 101 -8.30 0.94 11.61
N GLU A 102 -8.59 2.08 10.97
CA GLU A 102 -9.80 2.25 10.17
C GLU A 102 -9.67 1.59 8.80
N VAL A 103 -10.72 0.90 8.36
CA VAL A 103 -10.83 0.35 7.01
C VAL A 103 -11.33 1.46 6.08
N VAL A 104 -10.43 2.00 5.26
CA VAL A 104 -10.74 3.03 4.26
C VAL A 104 -11.56 2.45 3.12
N MET A 105 -11.21 1.24 2.69
CA MET A 105 -11.92 0.54 1.61
C MET A 105 -11.78 -0.98 1.79
N SER A 106 -12.88 -1.70 1.69
CA SER A 106 -12.85 -3.16 1.50
C SER A 106 -12.78 -3.48 0.00
N LEU A 107 -11.90 -4.39 -0.40
CA LEU A 107 -11.82 -4.90 -1.77
C LEU A 107 -12.37 -6.34 -1.80
N PRO A 108 -13.64 -6.55 -2.19
CA PRO A 108 -14.15 -7.89 -2.40
C PRO A 108 -13.53 -8.52 -3.67
N PRO A 109 -13.61 -9.85 -3.83
CA PRO A 109 -12.87 -10.59 -4.88
C PRO A 109 -13.22 -10.19 -6.32
N THR A 110 -14.41 -9.63 -6.54
CA THR A 110 -14.88 -9.20 -7.86
C THR A 110 -14.54 -7.75 -8.19
N THR A 111 -13.92 -7.02 -7.27
CA THR A 111 -13.58 -5.61 -7.45
C THR A 111 -12.16 -5.47 -7.96
N LEU A 112 -12.02 -4.66 -9.01
CA LEU A 112 -10.75 -4.26 -9.59
C LEU A 112 -10.64 -2.74 -9.49
N ILE A 113 -9.54 -2.24 -8.92
CA ILE A 113 -9.20 -0.81 -8.93
C ILE A 113 -7.74 -0.63 -9.37
N THR A 114 -7.33 0.58 -9.71
CA THR A 114 -5.90 0.86 -9.93
C THR A 114 -5.23 1.36 -8.66
N LEU A 115 -3.92 1.21 -8.56
CA LEU A 115 -3.13 1.82 -7.49
C LEU A 115 -3.26 3.35 -7.49
N SER A 116 -3.36 3.99 -8.67
CA SER A 116 -3.66 5.43 -8.79
C SER A 116 -4.96 5.80 -8.09
N TYR A 117 -6.01 4.99 -8.25
CA TYR A 117 -7.29 5.21 -7.57
C TYR A 117 -7.17 4.98 -6.06
N ALA A 118 -6.49 3.92 -5.63
CA ALA A 118 -6.23 3.67 -4.20
C ALA A 118 -5.46 4.83 -3.55
N ILE A 119 -4.44 5.38 -4.21
CA ILE A 119 -3.66 6.53 -3.74
C ILE A 119 -4.55 7.76 -3.57
N ARG A 120 -5.46 8.04 -4.53
CA ARG A 120 -6.42 9.15 -4.44
C ARG A 120 -7.36 8.99 -3.25
N LEU A 121 -7.89 7.78 -3.04
CA LEU A 121 -8.72 7.47 -1.87
C LEU A 121 -7.96 7.69 -0.55
N ILE A 122 -6.75 7.14 -0.44
CA ILE A 122 -5.90 7.28 0.74
C ILE A 122 -5.58 8.76 1.01
N ARG A 123 -5.23 9.53 -0.03
CA ARG A 123 -4.95 10.96 0.09
C ARG A 123 -6.17 11.72 0.61
N SER A 124 -7.34 11.51 0.01
CA SER A 124 -8.59 12.14 0.44
C SER A 124 -8.93 11.80 1.88
N HIS A 125 -8.77 10.53 2.28
CA HIS A 125 -9.00 10.11 3.66
C HIS A 125 -8.01 10.78 4.62
N ALA A 126 -6.72 10.80 4.30
CA ALA A 126 -5.70 11.42 5.14
C ALA A 126 -5.92 12.94 5.33
N ASP A 127 -6.39 13.64 4.30
CA ASP A 127 -6.71 15.08 4.39
C ASP A 127 -7.93 15.36 5.29
N GLN A 128 -8.89 14.44 5.33
CA GLN A 128 -10.09 14.54 6.18
C GLN A 128 -9.81 14.14 7.64
N THR A 129 -9.04 13.08 7.85
CA THR A 129 -8.84 12.46 9.17
C THR A 129 -7.73 13.12 9.97
N PHE A 130 -6.71 13.67 9.31
CA PHE A 130 -5.53 14.23 9.97
C PHE A 130 -5.37 15.72 9.68
N THR A 131 -4.64 16.05 8.61
CA THR A 131 -4.36 17.44 8.24
C THR A 131 -4.12 17.51 6.74
N PRO A 132 -4.71 18.49 6.03
CA PRO A 132 -4.53 18.64 4.60
C PRO A 132 -3.05 18.67 4.19
N GLY A 133 -2.67 17.84 3.22
CA GLY A 133 -1.33 17.80 2.64
C GLY A 133 -0.27 17.04 3.47
N CYS A 134 -0.66 16.39 4.57
CA CYS A 134 0.26 15.65 5.44
C CYS A 134 1.00 14.52 4.69
N SER A 135 2.25 14.21 5.07
CA SER A 135 2.98 13.10 4.45
C SER A 135 2.34 11.74 4.75
N VAL A 136 2.11 10.97 3.70
CA VAL A 136 1.52 9.63 3.72
C VAL A 136 2.51 8.60 3.19
N LEU A 137 2.63 7.48 3.88
CA LEU A 137 3.34 6.29 3.43
C LEU A 137 2.33 5.17 3.18
N VAL A 138 2.30 4.68 1.94
CA VAL A 138 1.47 3.56 1.51
C VAL A 138 2.34 2.32 1.43
N HIS A 139 2.02 1.32 2.24
CA HIS A 139 2.65 0.01 2.28
C HIS A 139 1.90 -0.93 1.33
N CYS A 140 2.49 -1.19 0.17
CA CYS A 140 1.99 -2.15 -0.80
C CYS A 140 2.59 -3.53 -0.52
N LEU A 141 1.84 -4.39 0.18
CA LEU A 141 2.35 -5.70 0.61
C LEU A 141 2.21 -6.77 -0.49
N PHE A 142 1.04 -6.86 -1.12
CA PHE A 142 0.71 -7.90 -2.12
C PHE A 142 0.51 -7.35 -3.53
N CYS A 143 0.91 -6.09 -3.76
CA CYS A 143 0.53 -5.34 -4.95
C CYS A 143 1.40 -5.63 -6.20
N LEU A 144 2.22 -6.69 -6.22
CA LEU A 144 3.20 -6.99 -7.26
C LEU A 144 3.22 -8.45 -7.71
#